data_AF-P0DQB9-F1
#
_entry.id   AF-P0DQB9-F1
#
_cell.length_a   1.000
_cell.length_b   1.000
_cell.length_c   1.000
_cell.angle_alpha   90.00
_cell.angle_beta   90.00
_cell.angle_gamma   90.00
#
_symmetry.space_group_name_H-M   'P 1'
#
loop_
_entity.id
_entity.type
_entity.pdbx_description
1 polymer ?
#
loop_
_entity_poly.entity_id
_entity_poly.type
_entity_poly.pdbx_seq_one_letter_code
_entity_poly.pdbx_strand_id
1 'polypeptide(L)'
;MKISYLGLFLIITSCVISSGSTIYECKWRESVRFQKKENPTHKFCETSCKEKASADEAIYEHSYKDSSRCYCMGVKHVKYGYPSDVVKYCNAI
;
A
#
# COMPACT_ATOMS: atom_id res chain seq x y z
N MET A 1 30.78 53.16 20.92
CA MET A 1 30.90 51.82 20.31
C MET A 1 30.07 50.83 21.11
N LYS A 2 28.88 50.47 20.64
CA LYS A 2 28.11 49.33 21.18
C LYS A 2 27.58 48.56 19.97
N ILE A 3 28.23 47.45 19.67
CA ILE A 3 27.83 46.53 18.61
C ILE A 3 26.87 45.54 19.28
N SER A 4 25.57 45.76 19.13
CA SER A 4 24.55 44.84 19.62
C SER A 4 24.41 43.68 18.63
N TYR A 5 25.14 42.60 18.87
CA TYR A 5 24.90 41.30 18.25
C TYR A 5 23.71 40.63 18.96
N LEU A 6 22.47 40.99 18.61
CA LEU A 6 21.30 40.23 19.06
C LEU A 6 20.92 39.19 18.01
N GLY A 7 21.42 37.97 18.22
CA GLY A 7 20.68 36.72 18.05
C GLY A 7 20.02 36.48 16.70
N LEU A 8 20.78 35.84 15.81
CA LEU A 8 20.31 35.11 14.63
C LEU A 8 19.38 33.94 15.08
N PHE A 9 18.10 34.19 15.33
CA PHE A 9 17.13 33.10 15.54
C PHE A 9 16.64 32.58 14.19
N LEU A 10 17.42 31.62 13.67
CA LEU A 10 17.05 30.69 12.61
C LEU A 10 15.89 29.81 13.09
N ILE A 11 14.66 30.23 12.84
CA ILE A 11 13.53 29.30 12.82
C ILE A 11 13.03 29.25 11.39
N ILE A 12 13.81 28.58 10.54
CA ILE A 12 13.31 28.01 9.29
C ILE A 12 12.43 26.84 9.74
N THR A 13 11.21 27.11 10.20
CA THR A 13 10.15 26.12 10.03
C THR A 13 9.96 26.04 8.53
N SER A 14 10.73 25.17 7.89
CA SER A 14 10.27 24.49 6.70
C SER A 14 8.97 23.80 7.11
N CYS A 15 7.88 24.56 7.08
CA CYS A 15 6.63 24.02 6.59
C CYS A 15 6.98 23.54 5.19
N VAL A 16 7.56 22.34 5.12
CA VAL A 16 7.33 21.46 4.00
C VAL A 16 5.83 21.39 4.00
N ILE A 17 5.22 22.26 3.19
CA ILE A 17 3.90 22.07 2.64
C ILE A 17 4.09 20.76 1.92
N SER A 18 3.97 19.68 2.68
CA SER A 18 4.05 18.31 2.20
C SER A 18 3.02 18.33 1.12
N SER A 19 3.51 18.28 -0.12
CA SER A 19 2.75 18.24 -1.37
C SER A 19 1.34 17.77 -1.08
N GLY A 20 0.31 18.56 -1.41
CA GLY A 20 -1.10 18.34 -1.04
C GLY A 20 -1.73 17.01 -1.52
N SER A 21 -0.90 16.02 -1.86
CA SER A 21 -1.28 14.62 -1.94
C SER A 21 -1.76 14.10 -0.60
N THR A 22 -2.98 13.56 -0.62
CA THR A 22 -3.51 12.71 0.43
C THR A 22 -3.11 11.26 0.13
N ILE A 23 -2.85 10.47 1.18
CA ILE A 23 -2.61 9.03 1.05
C ILE A 23 -3.96 8.32 1.15
N TYR A 24 -4.25 7.47 0.18
CA TYR A 24 -5.47 6.69 0.11
C TYR A 24 -5.16 5.20 0.13
N GLU A 25 -6.09 4.42 0.67
CA GLU A 25 -6.01 2.96 0.72
C GLU A 25 -6.96 2.36 -0.33
N CYS A 26 -6.40 1.66 -1.32
CA CYS A 26 -7.15 0.89 -2.30
C CYS A 26 -7.15 -0.59 -1.91
N LYS A 27 -8.32 -1.18 -1.73
CA LYS A 27 -8.44 -2.63 -1.50
C LYS A 27 -8.38 -3.38 -2.82
N TRP A 28 -7.64 -4.48 -2.85
CA TRP A 28 -7.55 -5.37 -4.00
C TRP A 28 -7.89 -6.80 -3.61
N ARG A 29 -8.33 -7.57 -4.60
CA ARG A 29 -8.67 -8.99 -4.45
C ARG A 29 -8.26 -9.75 -5.69
N GLU A 30 -7.35 -10.71 -5.52
CA GLU A 30 -6.91 -11.58 -6.61
C GLU A 30 -7.16 -13.06 -6.26
N SER A 31 -7.17 -13.92 -7.28
CA SER A 31 -7.21 -15.37 -7.08
C SER A 31 -5.99 -16.03 -7.70
N VAL A 32 -5.26 -16.80 -6.91
CA VAL A 32 -4.14 -17.62 -7.36
C VAL A 32 -4.64 -19.04 -7.58
N ARG A 33 -4.40 -19.58 -8.78
CA ARG A 33 -4.70 -20.98 -9.12
C ARG A 33 -3.49 -21.86 -8.86
N PHE A 34 -3.73 -22.98 -8.18
CA PHE A 34 -2.75 -24.03 -7.96
C PHE A 34 -2.92 -25.13 -8.99
N GLN A 35 -1.80 -25.69 -9.44
CA GLN A 35 -1.85 -26.92 -10.22
C GLN A 35 -2.14 -28.09 -9.28
N LYS A 36 -3.06 -28.98 -9.69
CA LYS A 36 -3.63 -30.13 -8.93
C LYS A 36 -2.64 -30.96 -8.08
N LYS A 37 -1.33 -30.90 -8.34
CA LYS A 37 -0.32 -31.74 -7.70
C LYS A 37 0.07 -31.28 -6.30
N GLU A 38 -0.21 -30.04 -5.95
CA GLU A 38 0.13 -29.50 -4.64
C GLU A 38 -1.10 -29.57 -3.75
N ASN A 39 -1.05 -30.34 -2.66
CA ASN A 39 -2.05 -30.24 -1.60
C ASN A 39 -1.96 -28.81 -1.05
N PRO A 40 -2.96 -27.95 -1.31
CA PRO A 40 -2.80 -26.55 -1.00
C PRO A 40 -2.97 -26.37 0.51
N THR A 41 -1.85 -26.21 1.21
CA THR A 41 -1.82 -25.94 2.65
C THR A 41 -1.91 -24.45 2.91
N HIS A 42 -2.55 -24.01 3.99
CA HIS A 42 -2.73 -22.58 4.32
C HIS A 42 -1.46 -21.74 4.14
N LYS A 43 -0.32 -22.28 4.56
CA LYS A 43 1.01 -21.68 4.38
C LYS A 43 1.37 -21.47 2.91
N PHE A 44 1.04 -22.41 2.03
CA PHE A 44 1.24 -22.25 0.59
C PHE A 44 0.36 -21.14 0.00
N CYS A 45 -0.92 -21.07 0.37
CA CYS A 45 -1.79 -19.95 -0.05
C CYS A 45 -1.25 -18.61 0.45
N GLU A 46 -0.82 -18.54 1.70
CA GLU A 46 -0.16 -17.36 2.27
C GLU A 46 1.08 -16.95 1.45
N THR A 47 2.00 -17.89 1.19
CA THR A 47 3.22 -17.64 0.42
C THR A 47 2.90 -17.19 -1.00
N SER A 48 1.99 -17.88 -1.70
CA SER A 48 1.61 -17.51 -3.07
C SER A 48 0.96 -16.14 -3.14
N CYS A 49 0.15 -15.76 -2.13
CA CYS A 49 -0.35 -14.41 -2.02
C CYS A 49 0.80 -13.42 -1.85
N LYS A 50 1.73 -13.69 -0.92
CA LYS A 50 2.90 -12.83 -0.64
C LYS A 50 3.81 -12.63 -1.85
N GLU A 51 4.00 -13.66 -2.65
CA GLU A 51 4.78 -13.58 -3.89
C GLU A 51 4.07 -12.80 -5.01
N LYS A 52 2.74 -12.72 -4.95
CA LYS A 52 1.92 -11.98 -5.92
C LYS A 52 1.79 -10.50 -5.59
N ALA A 53 1.74 -10.15 -4.31
CA ALA A 53 1.70 -8.77 -3.91
C ALA A 53 2.96 -8.04 -4.35
N SER A 54 2.76 -6.85 -4.91
CA SER A 54 3.84 -5.92 -5.21
C SER A 54 4.44 -5.35 -3.92
N ALA A 55 5.64 -4.77 -3.99
CA ALA A 55 6.32 -4.22 -2.81
C ALA A 55 5.55 -3.09 -2.09
N ASP A 56 4.60 -2.46 -2.78
CA ASP A 56 3.73 -1.39 -2.28
C ASP A 56 2.34 -1.90 -1.84
N GLU A 57 2.12 -3.21 -1.88
CA GLU A 57 0.89 -3.88 -1.47
C GLU A 57 1.10 -4.62 -0.15
N ALA A 58 0.19 -4.38 0.80
CA ALA A 58 0.11 -5.13 2.04
C ALA A 58 -1.00 -6.16 1.94
N ILE A 59 -0.66 -7.43 2.20
CA ILE A 59 -1.64 -8.53 2.27
C ILE A 59 -2.11 -8.65 3.70
N TYR A 60 -3.42 -8.69 3.91
CA TYR A 60 -4.00 -8.90 5.24
C TYR A 60 -4.80 -10.20 5.34
N GLU A 61 -5.32 -10.70 4.22
CA GLU A 61 -6.18 -11.88 4.25
C GLU A 61 -5.95 -12.78 3.05
N HIS A 62 -6.03 -14.08 3.30
CA HIS A 62 -6.04 -15.09 2.27
C HIS A 62 -6.99 -16.23 2.66
N SER A 63 -7.67 -16.83 1.69
CA SER A 63 -8.66 -17.88 1.93
C SER A 63 -8.71 -18.91 0.83
N TYR A 64 -9.15 -20.13 1.17
CA TYR A 64 -9.43 -21.17 0.18
C TYR A 64 -10.84 -21.04 -0.36
N LYS A 65 -10.97 -21.07 -1.68
CA LYS A 65 -12.27 -21.37 -2.29
C LYS A 65 -12.47 -22.87 -2.45
N ASP A 66 -11.43 -23.52 -2.95
CA ASP A 66 -11.43 -24.92 -3.35
C ASP A 66 -9.98 -25.45 -3.34
N SER A 67 -9.81 -26.75 -3.59
CA SER A 67 -8.50 -27.42 -3.61
C SER A 67 -7.56 -26.96 -4.74
N SER A 68 -7.95 -25.96 -5.54
CA SER A 68 -7.17 -25.44 -6.65
C SER A 68 -7.04 -23.92 -6.64
N ARG A 69 -7.66 -23.21 -5.67
CA ARG A 69 -7.69 -21.75 -5.66
C ARG A 69 -7.55 -21.16 -4.27
N CYS A 70 -6.64 -20.21 -4.17
CA CYS A 70 -6.49 -19.29 -3.05
C CYS A 70 -6.94 -17.90 -3.48
N TYR A 71 -7.71 -17.23 -2.64
CA TYR A 71 -7.99 -15.81 -2.77
C TYR A 71 -7.03 -15.03 -1.91
N CYS A 72 -6.47 -13.97 -2.48
CA CYS A 72 -5.58 -13.03 -1.82
C CYS A 72 -6.29 -11.69 -1.74
N MET A 73 -6.28 -11.06 -0.57
CA MET A 73 -6.86 -9.75 -0.35
C MET A 73 -5.84 -8.86 0.37
N GLY A 74 -5.73 -7.65 -0.13
CA GLY A 74 -4.74 -6.70 0.34
C GLY A 74 -5.17 -5.26 0.15
N VAL A 75 -4.30 -4.38 0.62
CA VAL A 75 -4.42 -2.94 0.48
C VAL A 75 -3.19 -2.40 -0.24
N LYS A 76 -3.42 -1.41 -1.08
CA LYS A 76 -2.38 -0.66 -1.77
C LYS A 76 -2.52 0.81 -1.39
N HIS A 77 -1.45 1.40 -0.88
CA HIS A 77 -1.45 2.81 -0.52
C HIS A 77 -1.02 3.65 -1.71
N VAL A 78 -1.85 4.63 -2.08
CA VAL A 78 -1.57 5.52 -3.21
C VAL A 78 -1.66 6.98 -2.82
N LYS A 79 -0.80 7.79 -3.44
CA LYS A 79 -0.73 9.24 -3.20
C LYS A 79 -1.36 9.96 -4.37
N TYR A 80 -2.42 10.73 -4.11
CA TYR A 80 -3.10 11.53 -5.12
C TYR A 80 -3.50 12.89 -4.55
N GLY A 81 -3.53 13.91 -5.40
CA GLY A 81 -4.03 15.23 -5.03
C GLY A 81 -5.55 15.28 -4.92
N TYR A 82 -6.26 14.48 -5.73
CA TYR A 82 -7.71 14.52 -5.83
C TYR A 82 -8.36 13.15 -5.59
N PRO A 83 -9.45 13.07 -4.81
CA PRO A 83 -10.16 11.82 -4.55
C PRO A 83 -10.71 11.13 -5.81
N SER A 84 -11.08 11.89 -6.85
CA SER A 84 -11.63 11.33 -8.09
C SER A 84 -10.64 10.44 -8.84
N ASP A 85 -9.36 10.79 -8.80
CA ASP A 85 -8.29 10.05 -9.47
C ASP A 85 -8.01 8.74 -8.73
N VAL A 86 -8.07 8.79 -7.40
CA VAL A 86 -7.96 7.63 -6.51
C VAL A 86 -9.06 6.63 -6.79
N VAL A 87 -10.32 7.09 -6.90
CA VAL A 87 -11.46 6.18 -7.13
C VAL A 87 -11.27 5.44 -8.46
N LYS A 88 -10.86 6.16 -9.51
CA LYS A 88 -10.56 5.53 -10.81
C LYS A 88 -9.41 4.52 -10.68
N TYR A 89 -8.36 4.87 -9.93
CA TYR A 89 -7.23 3.99 -9.71
C TYR A 89 -7.62 2.74 -8.93
N CYS A 90 -8.24 2.88 -7.75
CA CYS A 90 -8.67 1.75 -6.93
C CYS A 90 -9.63 0.79 -7.67
N ASN A 91 -10.50 1.32 -8.53
CA ASN A 91 -11.42 0.50 -9.33
C ASN A 91 -10.73 -0.27 -10.47
N ALA A 92 -9.50 0.11 -10.84
CA ALA A 92 -8.73 -0.54 -11.88
C ALA A 92 -7.79 -1.64 -11.34
N ILE A 93 -7.66 -1.78 -10.01
CA ILE A 93 -6.87 -2.83 -9.35
C ILE A 93 -7.67 -4.14 -9.28
#